data_AF-A0A2P5DRS4-F1
#
_entry.id   AF-A0A2P5DRS4-F1
#
_cell.length_a   1.000
_cell.length_b   1.000
_cell.length_c   1.000
_cell.angle_alpha   90.00
_cell.angle_beta   90.00
_cell.angle_gamma   90.00
#
_symmetry.space_group_name_H-M   'P 1'
#
loop_
_entity.id
_entity.type
_entity.pdbx_description
1 polymer ?
#
loop_
_entity_poly.entity_id
_entity_poly.type
_entity_poly.pdbx_seq_one_letter_code
_entity_poly.pdbx_strand_id
1 'polypeptide(L)'
;MTKLFSSGSELANVVVGSDLLQQSWKAILELANGNPDPGLRFGISQEGKNPTIITFFTSHDFAIDQLKQGPDLVSSSSSVAKDSFGLFVSLSGKTQFAINRAAISLFDQHRDKLRSELKDKINDSNRLIITGYSLGGSVALLFTLWLLESVTSQKPKPLCITFGSPLIGDTGLQKALVQYSWNSYFLNVVSDQDPVPKLFINPDLSTETAHLENGHKPFGTFLLCSGSGCSCFEDPETVLQLLVKTAASANQDLNQRNGLYPYGNIVEYVKRKALCRDNSNAEWAPSPFAAGIITQLSAVGITSPQDQNEEIDGLVERMEKQEKKFLMAKNKSLISFKKLTDTKIFMTYLEWYKKASEDKNIGYYDCFKKKLSKTDMDVDEFCRRLTNYWIDMVEAAEKKPQKEGASFRMRCLFGGTNYRRMVEPLHIAKYYNRKGGKQARDYRNQGRHRHFGILEEWLEQWQKEQKNEVGSTTPNDRKRKMVAASLT
;
A
#
# COMPACT_ATOMS: atom_id res chain seq x y z
N MET A 1 1.32 -14.15 -23.81
CA MET A 1 0.40 -13.45 -22.90
C MET A 1 0.28 -14.32 -21.66
N THR A 2 0.73 -13.89 -20.48
CA THR A 2 0.55 -14.65 -19.23
C THR A 2 -0.94 -14.72 -18.91
N LYS A 3 -1.48 -15.92 -18.65
CA LYS A 3 -2.87 -16.07 -18.23
C LYS A 3 -3.04 -15.36 -16.88
N LEU A 4 -3.98 -14.42 -16.80
CA LEU A 4 -4.36 -13.75 -15.55
C LEU A 4 -5.44 -14.60 -14.86
N PHE A 5 -5.33 -14.73 -13.54
CA PHE A 5 -6.34 -15.36 -12.69
C PHE A 5 -6.66 -14.40 -11.55
N SER A 6 -7.92 -14.36 -11.14
CA SER A 6 -8.25 -13.76 -9.84
C SER A 6 -7.76 -14.72 -8.75
N SER A 7 -7.23 -14.18 -7.65
CA SER A 7 -6.66 -14.95 -6.54
C SER A 7 -7.40 -14.75 -5.21
N GLY A 8 -8.56 -14.10 -5.23
CA GLY A 8 -9.23 -13.69 -3.99
C GLY A 8 -9.82 -14.87 -3.21
N SER A 9 -10.27 -15.92 -3.89
CA SER A 9 -10.75 -17.16 -3.26
C SER A 9 -9.61 -17.93 -2.59
N GLU A 10 -8.46 -18.03 -3.25
CA GLU A 10 -7.27 -18.67 -2.70
C GLU A 10 -6.73 -17.90 -1.49
N LEU A 11 -6.68 -16.57 -1.58
CA LEU A 11 -6.30 -15.73 -0.45
C LEU A 11 -7.26 -15.89 0.72
N ALA A 12 -8.57 -15.94 0.46
CA ALA A 12 -9.56 -16.21 1.50
C ALA A 12 -9.32 -17.56 2.19
N ASN A 13 -9.07 -18.63 1.41
CA ASN A 13 -8.75 -19.95 1.95
C ASN A 13 -7.50 -19.95 2.86
N VAL A 14 -6.45 -19.22 2.46
CA VAL A 14 -5.25 -19.05 3.30
C VAL A 14 -5.58 -18.31 4.59
N VAL A 15 -6.35 -17.22 4.50
CA VAL A 15 -6.72 -16.40 5.66
C VAL A 15 -7.56 -17.20 6.66
N VAL A 16 -8.64 -17.86 6.21
CA VAL A 16 -9.54 -18.62 7.09
C VAL A 16 -8.88 -19.89 7.64
N GLY A 17 -7.89 -20.45 6.93
CA GLY A 17 -7.09 -21.60 7.38
C GLY A 17 -5.97 -21.26 8.37
N SER A 18 -5.65 -19.99 8.58
CA SER A 18 -4.48 -19.54 9.37
C SER A 18 -4.69 -19.49 10.90
N ASP A 19 -5.90 -19.77 11.38
CA ASP A 19 -6.36 -19.60 12.77
C ASP A 19 -6.34 -18.16 13.32
N LEU A 20 -5.79 -17.20 12.56
CA LEU A 20 -5.67 -15.81 13.00
C LEU A 20 -7.03 -15.15 13.24
N LEU A 21 -8.03 -15.44 12.40
CA LEU A 21 -9.39 -14.90 12.56
C LEU A 21 -10.03 -15.38 13.86
N GLN A 22 -9.88 -16.68 14.17
CA GLN A 22 -10.43 -17.28 15.39
C GLN A 22 -9.74 -16.73 16.63
N GLN A 23 -8.40 -16.59 16.61
CA GLN A 23 -7.64 -16.03 17.72
C GLN A 23 -7.99 -14.56 17.96
N SER A 24 -8.08 -13.75 16.90
CA SER A 24 -8.50 -12.35 17.00
C SER A 24 -9.93 -12.21 17.53
N TRP A 25 -10.86 -13.03 17.04
CA TRP A 25 -12.25 -12.99 17.52
C TRP A 25 -12.38 -13.48 18.96
N LYS A 26 -11.63 -14.52 19.36
CA LYS A 26 -11.57 -15.00 20.75
C LYS A 26 -11.16 -13.87 21.70
N ALA A 27 -10.10 -13.13 21.35
CA ALA A 27 -9.64 -12.01 22.16
C ALA A 27 -10.69 -10.88 22.28
N ILE A 28 -11.44 -10.61 21.19
CA ILE A 28 -12.57 -9.68 21.20
C ILE A 28 -13.66 -10.15 22.18
N LEU A 29 -14.03 -11.43 22.15
CA LEU A 29 -15.06 -11.99 23.04
C LEU A 29 -14.63 -11.96 24.51
N GLU A 30 -13.37 -12.31 24.81
CA GLU A 30 -12.83 -12.22 26.17
C GLU A 30 -12.91 -10.80 26.70
N LEU A 31 -12.52 -9.81 25.88
CA LEU A 31 -12.61 -8.40 26.25
C LEU A 31 -14.06 -7.92 26.41
N ALA A 32 -14.98 -8.40 25.55
CA ALA A 32 -16.41 -8.08 25.59
C ALA A 32 -17.06 -8.54 26.91
N ASN A 33 -16.73 -9.75 27.36
CA ASN A 33 -17.32 -10.37 28.55
C ASN A 33 -16.72 -9.86 29.87
N GLY A 34 -15.51 -9.30 29.85
CA GLY A 34 -14.77 -8.96 31.08
C GLY A 34 -15.19 -7.68 31.81
N ASN A 35 -15.82 -6.71 31.13
CA ASN A 35 -16.16 -5.40 31.73
C ASN A 35 -17.50 -4.87 31.17
N PRO A 36 -18.45 -4.43 32.04
CA PRO A 36 -19.73 -3.89 31.58
C PRO A 36 -19.65 -2.47 30.97
N ASP A 37 -18.49 -1.79 31.00
CA ASP A 37 -18.33 -0.45 30.44
C ASP A 37 -18.73 -0.43 28.93
N PRO A 38 -19.69 0.43 28.54
CA PRO A 38 -20.10 0.56 27.15
C PRO A 38 -19.04 1.24 26.27
N GLY A 39 -18.14 2.03 26.84
CA GLY A 39 -17.11 2.80 26.13
C GLY A 39 -15.97 1.96 25.52
N LEU A 40 -14.91 2.65 25.08
CA LEU A 40 -13.74 2.00 24.50
C LEU A 40 -12.98 1.20 25.55
N ARG A 41 -12.87 -0.10 25.30
CA ARG A 41 -12.03 -1.04 26.03
C ARG A 41 -10.90 -1.51 25.14
N PHE A 42 -9.76 -1.77 25.75
CA PHE A 42 -8.63 -2.37 25.06
C PHE A 42 -7.87 -3.34 25.97
N GLY A 43 -7.16 -4.28 25.37
CA GLY A 43 -6.39 -5.28 26.10
C GLY A 43 -5.26 -5.86 25.26
N ILE A 44 -4.32 -6.50 25.95
CA ILE A 44 -3.21 -7.23 25.34
C ILE A 44 -3.33 -8.69 25.75
N SER A 45 -3.32 -9.59 24.78
CA SER A 45 -3.20 -11.04 25.02
C SER A 45 -1.98 -11.60 24.28
N GLN A 46 -1.30 -12.55 24.93
CA GLN A 46 -0.17 -13.26 24.35
C GLN A 46 -0.15 -14.69 24.90
N GLU A 47 -0.29 -15.67 24.02
CA GLU A 47 -0.20 -17.09 24.38
C GLU A 47 1.13 -17.67 23.88
N GLY A 48 2.13 -17.76 24.77
CA GLY A 48 3.42 -18.38 24.47
C GLY A 48 4.18 -17.70 23.32
N LYS A 49 4.46 -18.47 22.24
CA LYS A 49 5.17 -18.00 21.04
C LYS A 49 4.24 -17.38 19.97
N ASN A 50 2.93 -17.32 20.23
CA ASN A 50 1.97 -16.70 19.32
C ASN A 50 2.20 -15.18 19.22
N PRO A 51 1.74 -14.53 18.13
CA PRO A 51 1.77 -13.08 18.03
C PRO A 51 1.06 -12.42 19.22
N THR A 52 1.58 -11.28 19.66
CA THR A 52 0.89 -10.46 20.66
C THR A 52 -0.34 -9.83 20.00
N ILE A 53 -1.52 -10.04 20.59
CA ILE A 53 -2.80 -9.53 20.09
C ILE A 53 -3.20 -8.33 20.94
N ILE A 54 -3.35 -7.17 20.29
CA ILE A 54 -3.90 -5.96 20.88
C ILE A 54 -5.34 -5.84 20.41
N THR A 55 -6.28 -5.84 21.36
CA THR A 55 -7.71 -5.91 21.07
C THR A 55 -8.40 -4.63 21.47
N PHE A 56 -9.32 -4.14 20.63
CA PHE A 56 -10.15 -2.97 20.85
C PHE A 56 -11.64 -3.32 20.76
N PHE A 57 -12.42 -2.88 21.74
CA PHE A 57 -13.84 -3.19 21.82
C PHE A 57 -14.66 -1.98 22.28
N THR A 58 -15.87 -1.87 21.76
CA THR A 58 -16.92 -0.95 22.22
C THR A 58 -18.23 -1.72 22.25
N SER A 59 -19.16 -1.41 23.16
CA SER A 59 -20.50 -2.02 23.09
C SER A 59 -21.22 -1.60 21.81
N HIS A 60 -22.21 -2.40 21.38
CA HIS A 60 -22.97 -2.10 20.17
C HIS A 60 -23.72 -0.78 20.29
N ASP A 61 -24.45 -0.59 21.38
CA ASP A 61 -25.25 0.62 21.62
C ASP A 61 -24.38 1.88 21.62
N PHE A 62 -23.24 1.83 22.32
CA PHE A 62 -22.28 2.94 22.32
C PHE A 62 -21.76 3.23 20.92
N ALA A 63 -21.36 2.20 20.17
CA ALA A 63 -20.85 2.38 18.82
C ALA A 63 -21.90 3.02 17.90
N ILE A 64 -23.15 2.54 17.95
CA ILE A 64 -24.25 3.08 17.14
C ILE A 64 -24.57 4.52 17.53
N ASP A 65 -24.60 4.85 18.82
CA ASP A 65 -24.84 6.22 19.29
C ASP A 65 -23.76 7.20 18.83
N GLN A 66 -22.49 6.79 18.82
CA GLN A 66 -21.41 7.61 18.26
C GLN A 66 -21.52 7.75 16.74
N LEU A 67 -21.88 6.68 16.03
CA LEU A 67 -21.96 6.66 14.56
C LEU A 67 -23.20 7.40 14.01
N LYS A 68 -24.28 7.49 14.80
CA LYS A 68 -25.50 8.25 14.46
C LYS A 68 -25.30 9.77 14.42
N GLN A 69 -24.23 10.29 15.03
CA GLN A 69 -23.93 11.73 15.03
C GLN A 69 -23.59 12.29 13.64
N GLY A 70 -23.44 11.44 12.63
CA GLY A 70 -23.33 11.80 11.22
C GLY A 70 -22.13 11.16 10.53
N PRO A 71 -22.11 11.10 9.18
CA PRO A 71 -20.99 10.59 8.38
C PRO A 71 -19.81 11.59 8.33
N ASP A 72 -19.67 12.44 9.34
CA ASP A 72 -18.72 13.55 9.30
C ASP A 72 -17.29 13.04 9.11
N LEU A 73 -16.64 13.55 8.06
CA LEU A 73 -15.22 13.38 7.83
C LEU A 73 -14.48 14.62 8.36
N VAL A 74 -13.56 14.41 9.29
CA VAL A 74 -12.69 15.46 9.84
C VAL A 74 -11.42 15.52 9.01
N SER A 75 -11.20 16.65 8.35
CA SER A 75 -10.00 16.88 7.53
C SER A 75 -8.74 16.97 8.41
N SER A 76 -7.64 16.41 7.91
CA SER A 76 -6.30 16.47 8.51
C SER A 76 -5.73 17.88 8.58
N SER A 77 -6.29 18.83 7.82
CA SER A 77 -5.91 20.25 7.86
C SER A 77 -6.76 21.08 8.82
N SER A 78 -7.78 20.48 9.46
CA SER A 78 -8.66 21.20 10.37
C SER A 78 -7.94 21.61 11.67
N SER A 79 -8.23 22.82 12.16
CA SER A 79 -7.67 23.32 13.42
C SER A 79 -8.16 22.52 14.64
N VAL A 80 -9.36 21.92 14.55
CA VAL A 80 -10.04 21.22 15.64
C VAL A 80 -9.38 19.88 16.00
N ALA A 81 -8.64 19.25 15.07
CA ALA A 81 -8.02 17.94 15.27
C ALA A 81 -6.52 17.92 14.98
N LYS A 82 -5.88 19.09 14.94
CA LYS A 82 -4.48 19.27 14.52
C LYS A 82 -3.51 18.40 15.33
N ASP A 83 -3.74 18.27 16.63
CA ASP A 83 -2.88 17.47 17.51
C ASP A 83 -3.08 15.96 17.30
N SER A 84 -4.30 15.51 17.00
CA SER A 84 -4.63 14.12 16.69
C SER A 84 -4.00 13.68 15.37
N PHE A 85 -4.07 14.53 14.34
CA PHE A 85 -3.42 14.29 13.04
C PHE A 85 -1.90 14.45 13.08
N GLY A 86 -1.36 15.14 14.09
CA GLY A 86 0.07 15.19 14.38
C GLY A 86 0.70 13.85 14.71
N LEU A 87 -0.10 12.80 14.96
CA LEU A 87 0.37 11.42 15.10
C LEU A 87 0.61 10.72 13.76
N PHE A 88 0.13 11.30 12.67
CA PHE A 88 0.17 10.75 11.31
C PHE A 88 0.98 11.66 10.37
N VAL A 89 2.08 12.25 10.87
CA VAL A 89 2.86 13.29 10.18
C VAL A 89 3.26 12.89 8.77
N SER A 90 3.66 11.63 8.56
CA SER A 90 4.03 11.19 7.22
C SER A 90 2.82 11.27 6.28
N LEU A 91 1.65 10.76 6.70
CA LEU A 91 0.43 10.80 5.90
C LEU A 91 -0.02 12.24 5.58
N SER A 92 0.07 13.16 6.55
CA SER A 92 -0.44 14.53 6.42
C SER A 92 0.51 15.50 5.72
N GLY A 93 1.81 15.17 5.60
CA GLY A 93 2.81 16.02 4.94
C GLY A 93 2.77 16.02 3.41
N LYS A 94 2.09 15.06 2.78
CA LYS A 94 2.05 14.90 1.31
C LYS A 94 0.66 14.94 0.69
N THR A 95 -0.35 14.57 1.46
CA THR A 95 -1.73 14.44 1.01
C THR A 95 -2.64 14.92 2.12
N GLN A 96 -3.57 15.80 1.79
CA GLN A 96 -4.71 16.04 2.69
C GLN A 96 -5.62 14.81 2.65
N PHE A 97 -6.09 14.41 3.82
CA PHE A 97 -7.01 13.29 3.98
C PHE A 97 -7.99 13.59 5.10
N ALA A 98 -9.06 12.81 5.19
CA ALA A 98 -10.06 12.95 6.23
C ALA A 98 -10.39 11.60 6.87
N ILE A 99 -10.74 11.65 8.16
CA ILE A 99 -11.11 10.47 8.95
C ILE A 99 -12.48 10.69 9.57
N ASN A 100 -13.28 9.64 9.68
CA ASN A 100 -14.58 9.63 10.35
C ASN A 100 -14.47 10.24 11.77
N ARG A 101 -15.34 11.20 12.08
CA ARG A 101 -15.35 11.97 13.33
C ARG A 101 -15.44 11.07 14.55
N ALA A 102 -16.37 10.12 14.58
CA ALA A 102 -16.55 9.23 15.72
C ALA A 102 -15.27 8.42 16.00
N ALA A 103 -14.64 7.88 14.95
CA ALA A 103 -13.40 7.12 15.07
C ALA A 103 -12.24 7.97 15.61
N ILE A 104 -11.98 9.16 15.03
CA ILE A 104 -10.85 10.00 15.43
C ILE A 104 -11.07 10.62 16.82
N SER A 105 -12.29 11.05 17.16
CA SER A 105 -12.62 11.59 18.47
C SER A 105 -12.43 10.54 19.57
N LEU A 106 -12.90 9.30 19.34
CA LEU A 106 -12.76 8.22 20.31
C LEU A 106 -11.28 7.84 20.53
N PHE A 107 -10.51 7.81 19.45
CA PHE A 107 -9.07 7.57 19.50
C PHE A 107 -8.34 8.68 20.28
N ASP A 108 -8.67 9.94 20.01
CA ASP A 108 -8.03 11.09 20.66
C ASP A 108 -8.35 11.18 22.15
N GLN A 109 -9.61 10.93 22.53
CA GLN A 109 -10.04 10.87 23.93
C GLN A 109 -9.23 9.86 24.77
N HIS A 110 -8.76 8.76 24.16
CA HIS A 110 -8.01 7.70 24.84
C HIS A 110 -6.52 7.75 24.55
N ARG A 111 -6.02 8.75 23.82
CA ARG A 111 -4.66 8.82 23.30
C ARG A 111 -3.58 8.57 24.35
N ASP A 112 -3.67 9.20 25.52
CA ASP A 112 -2.65 9.08 26.57
C ASP A 112 -2.62 7.68 27.20
N LYS A 113 -3.79 7.05 27.35
CA LYS A 113 -3.89 5.66 27.80
C LYS A 113 -3.37 4.70 26.73
N LEU A 114 -3.76 4.90 25.47
CA LEU A 114 -3.25 4.12 24.33
C LEU A 114 -1.73 4.21 24.21
N ARG A 115 -1.14 5.37 24.53
CA ARG A 115 0.31 5.53 24.59
C ARG A 115 0.92 4.74 25.74
N SER A 116 0.55 5.10 26.97
CA SER A 116 1.21 4.63 28.18
C SER A 116 0.94 3.16 28.49
N GLU A 117 -0.23 2.63 28.13
CA GLU A 117 -0.63 1.26 28.43
C GLU A 117 -0.38 0.28 27.29
N LEU A 118 -0.37 0.75 26.04
CA LEU A 118 -0.14 -0.10 24.87
C LEU A 118 1.16 0.25 24.17
N LYS A 119 1.22 1.42 23.51
CA LYS A 119 2.31 1.73 22.56
C LYS A 119 3.70 1.63 23.20
N ASP A 120 3.88 2.17 24.40
CA ASP A 120 5.18 2.19 25.07
C ASP A 120 5.57 0.84 25.67
N LYS A 121 4.61 -0.09 25.81
CA LYS A 121 4.84 -1.45 26.35
C LYS A 121 5.05 -2.51 25.27
N ILE A 122 4.83 -2.17 24.00
CA ILE A 122 5.01 -3.10 22.87
C ILE A 122 6.50 -3.45 22.74
N ASN A 123 6.81 -4.75 22.77
CA ASN A 123 8.15 -5.22 22.44
C ASN A 123 8.35 -5.21 20.92
N ASP A 124 9.36 -4.47 20.47
CA ASP A 124 9.74 -4.31 19.07
C ASP A 124 10.06 -5.61 18.31
N SER A 125 10.31 -6.71 19.02
CA SER A 125 10.65 -8.02 18.43
C SER A 125 9.41 -8.89 18.15
N ASN A 126 8.25 -8.55 18.71
CA ASN A 126 7.07 -9.40 18.61
C ASN A 126 6.31 -9.17 17.30
N ARG A 127 5.74 -10.23 16.75
CA ARG A 127 4.71 -10.11 15.72
C ARG A 127 3.44 -9.58 16.38
N LEU A 128 2.89 -8.50 15.84
CA LEU A 128 1.72 -7.83 16.40
C LEU A 128 0.50 -8.07 15.53
N ILE A 129 -0.59 -8.49 16.16
CA ILE A 129 -1.93 -8.43 15.59
C ILE A 129 -2.69 -7.36 16.34
N ILE A 130 -3.28 -6.43 15.60
CA ILE A 130 -4.21 -5.46 16.16
C ILE A 130 -5.59 -5.84 15.68
N THR A 131 -6.57 -5.92 16.57
CA THR A 131 -7.92 -6.32 16.20
C THR A 131 -8.98 -5.52 16.92
N GLY A 132 -10.17 -5.48 16.34
CA GLY A 132 -11.31 -4.88 16.99
C GLY A 132 -12.61 -5.13 16.26
N TYR A 133 -13.70 -4.95 16.99
CA TYR A 133 -15.07 -5.08 16.51
C TYR A 133 -15.74 -3.71 16.36
N SER A 134 -16.50 -3.51 15.27
CA SER A 134 -17.26 -2.28 15.00
C SER A 134 -16.40 -1.01 15.16
N LEU A 135 -16.80 -0.07 16.01
CA LEU A 135 -16.05 1.17 16.28
C LEU A 135 -14.71 0.91 17.01
N GLY A 136 -14.62 -0.14 17.83
CA GLY A 136 -13.33 -0.66 18.32
C GLY A 136 -12.41 -1.10 17.17
N GLY A 137 -12.97 -1.67 16.09
CA GLY A 137 -12.25 -1.93 14.84
C GLY A 137 -11.72 -0.65 14.19
N SER A 138 -12.47 0.44 14.26
CA SER A 138 -12.01 1.74 13.74
C SER A 138 -10.82 2.28 14.53
N VAL A 139 -10.85 2.14 15.87
CA VAL A 139 -9.71 2.46 16.74
C VAL A 139 -8.51 1.56 16.43
N ALA A 140 -8.73 0.27 16.18
CA ALA A 140 -7.69 -0.68 15.76
C ALA A 140 -6.98 -0.25 14.46
N LEU A 141 -7.74 0.22 13.46
CA LEU A 141 -7.19 0.78 12.21
C LEU A 141 -6.30 2.01 12.50
N LEU A 142 -6.80 2.98 13.28
CA LEU A 142 -6.06 4.20 13.63
C LEU A 142 -4.80 3.91 14.45
N PHE A 143 -4.90 3.01 15.43
CA PHE A 143 -3.76 2.59 16.23
C PHE A 143 -2.69 1.91 15.37
N THR A 144 -3.10 1.07 14.41
CA THR A 144 -2.18 0.44 13.46
C THR A 144 -1.47 1.46 12.58
N LEU A 145 -2.18 2.47 12.06
CA LEU A 145 -1.58 3.57 11.32
C LEU A 145 -0.54 4.32 12.18
N TRP A 146 -0.85 4.54 13.46
CA TRP A 146 0.05 5.20 14.39
C TRP A 146 1.30 4.37 14.72
N LEU A 147 1.19 3.04 14.71
CA LEU A 147 2.33 2.14 14.83
C LEU A 147 3.20 2.18 13.56
N LEU A 148 2.58 2.07 12.38
CA LEU A 148 3.28 2.09 11.09
C LEU A 148 4.09 3.37 10.88
N GLU A 149 3.58 4.50 11.38
CA GLU A 149 4.29 5.79 11.38
C GLU A 149 5.62 5.74 12.14
N SER A 150 5.69 4.97 13.23
CA SER A 150 6.88 4.83 14.09
C SER A 150 7.80 3.65 13.72
N VAL A 151 7.34 2.73 12.88
CA VAL A 151 8.08 1.50 12.56
C VAL A 151 9.12 1.74 11.45
N THR A 152 10.39 1.43 11.73
CA THR A 152 11.45 1.42 10.72
C THR A 152 11.36 0.15 9.85
N SER A 153 11.92 0.19 8.63
CA SER A 153 11.82 -0.93 7.67
C SER A 153 12.39 -2.27 8.14
N GLN A 154 13.12 -2.31 9.26
CA GLN A 154 13.76 -3.51 9.81
C GLN A 154 12.93 -4.24 10.87
N LYS A 155 11.86 -3.62 11.39
CA LYS A 155 11.02 -4.21 12.43
C LYS A 155 9.83 -4.98 11.83
N PRO A 156 9.31 -6.02 12.52
CA PRO A 156 8.09 -6.68 12.10
C PRO A 156 6.96 -5.67 12.07
N LYS A 157 6.25 -5.60 10.95
CA LYS A 157 5.10 -4.70 10.81
C LYS A 157 3.85 -5.37 11.36
N PRO A 158 2.94 -4.60 11.97
CA PRO A 158 1.69 -5.14 12.48
C PRO A 158 0.78 -5.65 11.37
N LEU A 159 -0.11 -6.59 11.70
CA LEU A 159 -1.28 -6.94 10.90
C LEU A 159 -2.53 -6.50 11.66
N CYS A 160 -3.39 -5.69 11.03
CA CYS A 160 -4.67 -5.29 11.59
C CYS A 160 -5.80 -6.14 11.02
N ILE A 161 -6.60 -6.76 11.88
CA ILE A 161 -7.75 -7.60 11.52
C ILE A 161 -8.99 -7.00 12.18
N THR A 162 -9.92 -6.46 11.40
CA THR A 162 -11.16 -5.87 11.94
C THR A 162 -12.37 -6.73 11.63
N PHE A 163 -13.40 -6.67 12.48
CA PHE A 163 -14.67 -7.36 12.29
C PHE A 163 -15.82 -6.36 12.31
N GLY A 164 -16.55 -6.24 11.19
CA GLY A 164 -17.71 -5.35 11.11
C GLY A 164 -17.40 -3.87 11.34
N SER A 165 -16.18 -3.43 11.04
CA SER A 165 -15.80 -2.03 11.23
C SER A 165 -16.39 -1.15 10.13
N PRO A 166 -16.89 0.06 10.45
CA PRO A 166 -17.32 1.01 9.43
C PRO A 166 -16.13 1.51 8.62
N LEU A 167 -16.39 2.01 7.41
CA LEU A 167 -15.37 2.72 6.63
C LEU A 167 -14.98 4.01 7.35
N ILE A 168 -13.67 4.28 7.48
CA ILE A 168 -13.19 5.40 8.31
C ILE A 168 -12.48 6.52 7.55
N GLY A 169 -12.07 6.32 6.30
CA GLY A 169 -11.21 7.27 5.59
C GLY A 169 -11.79 7.71 4.26
N ASP A 170 -11.29 8.81 3.72
CA ASP A 170 -11.64 9.32 2.41
C ASP A 170 -10.70 8.82 1.30
N THR A 171 -10.89 9.35 0.09
CA THR A 171 -9.99 9.09 -1.05
C THR A 171 -8.55 9.57 -0.77
N GLY A 172 -8.38 10.67 -0.02
CA GLY A 172 -7.08 11.17 0.42
C GLY A 172 -6.32 10.14 1.25
N LEU A 173 -6.98 9.53 2.25
CA LEU A 173 -6.37 8.50 3.09
C LEU A 173 -5.99 7.28 2.26
N GLN A 174 -6.89 6.79 1.41
CA GLN A 174 -6.63 5.66 0.53
C GLN A 174 -5.39 5.89 -0.35
N LYS A 175 -5.29 7.07 -0.99
CA LYS A 175 -4.12 7.46 -1.81
C LYS A 175 -2.84 7.49 -0.97
N ALA A 176 -2.91 8.01 0.25
CA ALA A 176 -1.77 8.01 1.16
C ALA A 176 -1.31 6.56 1.41
N LEU A 177 -2.19 5.66 1.85
CA LEU A 177 -1.81 4.27 2.17
C LEU A 177 -1.21 3.49 0.98
N VAL A 178 -1.64 3.77 -0.24
CA VAL A 178 -1.03 3.21 -1.46
C VAL A 178 0.42 3.70 -1.62
N GLN A 179 0.69 4.99 -1.39
CA GLN A 179 2.04 5.57 -1.52
C GLN A 179 3.03 4.94 -0.53
N TYR A 180 2.57 4.65 0.69
CA TYR A 180 3.35 4.00 1.75
C TYR A 180 3.41 2.47 1.60
N SER A 181 2.67 1.89 0.64
CA SER A 181 2.49 0.44 0.54
C SER A 181 1.99 -0.18 1.86
N TRP A 182 1.07 0.52 2.55
CA TRP A 182 0.53 0.13 3.84
C TRP A 182 -0.78 -0.66 3.74
N ASN A 183 -1.46 -0.65 2.60
CA ASN A 183 -2.71 -1.40 2.41
C ASN A 183 -2.61 -2.90 2.76
N SER A 184 -1.45 -3.52 2.55
CA SER A 184 -1.22 -4.94 2.87
C SER A 184 -1.22 -5.28 4.36
N TYR A 185 -1.25 -4.30 5.26
CA TYR A 185 -1.27 -4.53 6.72
C TYR A 185 -2.70 -4.52 7.30
N PHE A 186 -3.72 -4.41 6.46
CA PHE A 186 -5.11 -4.31 6.89
C PHE A 186 -5.95 -5.41 6.24
N LEU A 187 -6.68 -6.14 7.09
CA LEU A 187 -7.66 -7.16 6.72
C LEU A 187 -8.99 -6.82 7.41
N ASN A 188 -10.01 -6.48 6.63
CA ASN A 188 -11.34 -6.15 7.13
C ASN A 188 -12.30 -7.31 6.86
N VAL A 189 -12.77 -7.95 7.91
CA VAL A 189 -13.74 -9.07 7.85
C VAL A 189 -15.15 -8.49 7.92
N VAL A 190 -15.94 -8.75 6.88
CA VAL A 190 -17.27 -8.16 6.71
C VAL A 190 -18.28 -9.24 6.33
N SER A 191 -19.40 -9.27 7.06
CA SER A 191 -20.55 -10.10 6.72
C SER A 191 -21.48 -9.38 5.73
N ASP A 192 -22.00 -10.11 4.76
CA ASP A 192 -23.04 -9.67 3.83
C ASP A 192 -24.32 -9.20 4.55
N GLN A 193 -24.56 -9.69 5.76
CA GLN A 193 -25.70 -9.32 6.59
C GLN A 193 -25.37 -8.30 7.70
N ASP A 194 -24.14 -7.78 7.78
CA ASP A 194 -23.78 -6.74 8.77
C ASP A 194 -23.99 -5.33 8.17
N PRO A 195 -24.84 -4.49 8.78
CA PRO A 195 -25.08 -3.13 8.29
C PRO A 195 -23.97 -2.14 8.63
N VAL A 196 -23.15 -2.38 9.68
CA VAL A 196 -22.18 -1.38 10.18
C VAL A 196 -21.12 -1.00 9.14
N PRO A 197 -20.48 -1.96 8.42
CA PRO A 197 -19.53 -1.64 7.35
C PRO A 197 -20.11 -0.83 6.18
N LYS A 198 -21.44 -0.81 6.05
CA LYS A 198 -22.17 -0.22 4.92
C LYS A 198 -22.81 1.13 5.28
N LEU A 199 -22.73 1.54 6.54
CA LEU A 199 -23.45 2.69 7.10
C LEU A 199 -23.23 4.00 6.35
N PHE A 200 -22.00 4.22 5.86
CA PHE A 200 -21.60 5.48 5.22
C PHE A 200 -21.47 5.37 3.70
N ILE A 201 -22.05 4.32 3.12
CA ILE A 201 -22.08 4.12 1.68
C ILE A 201 -23.35 4.74 1.15
N ASN A 202 -23.24 5.64 0.18
CA ASN A 202 -24.40 6.23 -0.46
C ASN A 202 -24.97 5.23 -1.50
N PRO A 203 -26.22 4.74 -1.31
CA PRO A 203 -26.84 3.79 -2.23
C PRO A 203 -27.15 4.39 -3.62
N ASP A 204 -27.27 5.71 -3.73
CA ASP A 204 -27.54 6.42 -5.00
C ASP A 204 -26.30 6.64 -5.87
N LEU A 205 -25.13 6.13 -5.44
CA LEU A 205 -23.94 6.09 -6.28
C LEU A 205 -24.14 5.09 -7.42
N SER A 206 -24.79 5.54 -8.50
CA SER A 206 -24.59 4.95 -9.81
C SER A 206 -23.08 4.85 -10.08
N THR A 207 -22.64 3.77 -10.71
CA THR A 207 -21.22 3.44 -10.94
C THR A 207 -20.41 4.50 -11.68
N GLU A 208 -21.07 5.54 -12.22
CA GLU A 208 -20.44 6.68 -12.90
C GLU A 208 -20.16 7.88 -11.98
N THR A 209 -20.87 8.01 -10.84
CA THR A 209 -20.71 9.14 -9.89
C THR A 209 -19.90 8.78 -8.62
N ALA A 210 -19.36 7.56 -8.53
CA ALA A 210 -18.47 7.08 -7.45
C ALA A 210 -17.21 7.94 -7.23
N HIS A 211 -16.93 8.89 -8.13
CA HIS A 211 -15.90 9.91 -8.02
C HIS A 211 -16.19 11.05 -7.03
N LEU A 212 -17.30 11.03 -6.28
CA LEU A 212 -17.53 12.02 -5.24
C LEU A 212 -16.34 12.03 -4.27
N GLU A 213 -15.52 13.09 -4.35
CA GLU A 213 -14.20 13.17 -3.70
C GLU A 213 -14.29 13.16 -2.16
N ASN A 214 -15.50 13.35 -1.61
CA ASN A 214 -15.78 13.57 -0.18
C ASN A 214 -16.50 12.41 0.53
N GLY A 215 -16.56 11.20 -0.04
CA GLY A 215 -17.18 10.02 0.60
C GLY A 215 -16.18 9.10 1.31
N HIS A 216 -16.67 8.26 2.23
CA HIS A 216 -15.85 7.18 2.82
C HIS A 216 -15.45 6.17 1.75
N LYS A 217 -14.18 5.75 1.80
CA LYS A 217 -13.58 4.81 0.86
C LYS A 217 -12.99 3.61 1.61
N PRO A 218 -13.12 2.41 1.04
CA PRO A 218 -12.43 1.24 1.56
C PRO A 218 -10.92 1.33 1.35
N PHE A 219 -10.16 0.77 2.29
CA PHE A 219 -8.72 0.55 2.17
C PHE A 219 -8.33 -0.76 2.86
N GLY A 220 -7.21 -1.33 2.43
CA GLY A 220 -6.82 -2.67 2.87
C GLY A 220 -7.51 -3.79 2.10
N THR A 221 -7.28 -5.02 2.55
CA THR A 221 -7.92 -6.21 1.99
C THR A 221 -9.26 -6.43 2.70
N PHE A 222 -10.32 -6.71 1.95
CA PHE A 222 -11.62 -7.06 2.52
C PHE A 222 -11.87 -8.55 2.35
N LEU A 223 -12.12 -9.26 3.45
CA LEU A 223 -12.67 -10.61 3.43
C LEU A 223 -14.18 -10.49 3.58
N LEU A 224 -14.89 -10.62 2.46
CA LEU A 224 -16.34 -10.60 2.44
C LEU A 224 -16.86 -12.03 2.67
N CYS A 225 -17.75 -12.18 3.64
CA CYS A 225 -18.34 -13.46 4.05
C CYS A 225 -19.84 -13.44 3.82
N SER A 226 -20.39 -14.58 3.38
CA SER A 226 -21.82 -14.80 3.22
C SER A 226 -22.21 -16.21 3.66
N GLY A 227 -23.51 -16.52 3.62
CA GLY A 227 -24.01 -17.89 3.75
C GLY A 227 -23.49 -18.85 2.66
N SER A 228 -22.89 -18.32 1.59
CA SER A 228 -22.29 -19.10 0.50
C SER A 228 -20.77 -19.25 0.62
N GLY A 229 -20.11 -18.66 1.62
CA GLY A 229 -18.65 -18.78 1.79
C GLY A 229 -17.98 -17.42 1.96
N CYS A 230 -16.77 -17.26 1.41
CA CYS A 230 -16.05 -15.99 1.48
C CYS A 230 -15.04 -15.81 0.33
N SER A 231 -14.68 -14.56 0.07
CA SER A 231 -13.62 -14.19 -0.87
C SER A 231 -12.92 -12.91 -0.42
N CYS A 232 -11.63 -12.79 -0.74
CA CYS A 232 -10.85 -11.58 -0.54
C CYS A 232 -10.91 -10.64 -1.75
N PHE A 233 -10.96 -9.33 -1.47
CA PHE A 233 -10.91 -8.27 -2.47
C PHE A 233 -9.93 -7.18 -2.03
N GLU A 234 -9.00 -6.81 -2.90
CA GLU A 234 -8.00 -5.75 -2.65
C GLU A 234 -8.34 -4.43 -3.38
N ASP A 235 -9.07 -4.50 -4.51
CA ASP A 235 -9.44 -3.32 -5.28
C ASP A 235 -10.55 -2.52 -4.57
N PRO A 236 -10.30 -1.26 -4.17
CA PRO A 236 -11.27 -0.52 -3.37
C PRO A 236 -12.59 -0.22 -4.09
N GLU A 237 -12.55 -0.04 -5.40
CA GLU A 237 -13.76 0.26 -6.18
C GLU A 237 -14.67 -0.98 -6.26
N THR A 238 -14.06 -2.14 -6.50
CA THR A 238 -14.74 -3.44 -6.42
C THR A 238 -15.35 -3.66 -5.04
N VAL A 239 -14.59 -3.40 -3.96
CA VAL A 239 -15.11 -3.52 -2.58
C VAL A 239 -16.33 -2.62 -2.37
N LEU A 240 -16.25 -1.35 -2.79
CA LEU A 240 -17.35 -0.40 -2.64
C LEU A 240 -18.61 -0.89 -3.37
N GLN A 241 -18.47 -1.35 -4.62
CA GLN A 241 -19.58 -1.89 -5.42
C GLN A 241 -20.24 -3.11 -4.75
N LEU A 242 -19.44 -4.03 -4.18
CA LEU A 242 -19.95 -5.21 -3.49
C LEU A 242 -20.65 -4.85 -2.17
N LEU A 243 -20.13 -3.86 -1.43
CA LEU A 243 -20.77 -3.38 -0.21
C LEU A 243 -22.11 -2.69 -0.52
N VAL A 244 -22.24 -1.93 -1.62
CA VAL A 244 -23.53 -1.37 -2.09
C VAL A 244 -24.53 -2.50 -2.38
N LYS A 245 -24.12 -3.51 -3.16
CA LYS A 245 -25.01 -4.63 -3.52
C LYS A 245 -25.48 -5.42 -2.30
N THR A 246 -24.60 -5.68 -1.35
CA THR A 246 -24.96 -6.39 -0.10
C THR A 246 -25.70 -5.51 0.92
N ALA A 247 -25.71 -4.18 0.74
CA ALA A 247 -26.52 -3.27 1.57
C ALA A 247 -28.00 -3.30 1.20
N ALA A 248 -28.31 -3.49 -0.09
CA ALA A 248 -29.70 -3.60 -0.57
C ALA A 248 -30.44 -4.82 0.01
N SER A 249 -29.71 -5.87 0.35
CA SER A 249 -30.22 -7.13 0.89
C SER A 249 -30.18 -7.25 2.42
N ALA A 250 -29.53 -6.32 3.12
CA ALA A 250 -29.36 -6.40 4.57
C ALA A 250 -30.52 -5.74 5.32
N ASN A 251 -30.97 -6.33 6.43
CA ASN A 251 -31.91 -5.67 7.35
C ASN A 251 -31.28 -4.40 7.92
N GLN A 252 -31.80 -3.23 7.53
CA GLN A 252 -31.22 -1.92 7.84
C GLN A 252 -31.52 -1.40 9.24
N ASP A 253 -32.35 -2.10 10.03
CA ASP A 253 -32.70 -1.62 11.36
C ASP A 253 -31.60 -1.94 12.38
N LEU A 254 -30.70 -0.98 12.54
CA LEU A 254 -29.62 -0.99 13.53
C LEU A 254 -30.13 -1.08 14.98
N ASN A 255 -31.39 -0.73 15.25
CA ASN A 255 -31.93 -0.65 16.61
C ASN A 255 -32.62 -1.96 17.07
N GLN A 256 -32.92 -2.89 16.15
CA GLN A 256 -33.59 -4.15 16.51
C GLN A 256 -32.62 -5.26 16.95
N ARG A 257 -31.30 -5.02 16.86
CA ARG A 257 -30.30 -6.05 17.14
C ARG A 257 -29.71 -5.90 18.54
N ASN A 258 -30.11 -6.78 19.44
CA ASN A 258 -29.46 -6.90 20.75
C ASN A 258 -28.17 -7.73 20.64
N GLY A 259 -27.06 -7.15 21.07
CA GLY A 259 -25.79 -7.87 21.29
C GLY A 259 -24.81 -7.90 20.12
N LEU A 260 -23.74 -8.67 20.29
CA LEU A 260 -22.63 -8.75 19.34
C LEU A 260 -23.02 -9.46 18.05
N TYR A 261 -22.59 -8.93 16.90
CA TYR A 261 -22.74 -9.64 15.63
C TYR A 261 -21.91 -10.94 15.68
N PRO A 262 -22.47 -12.10 15.30
CA PRO A 262 -21.86 -13.42 15.55
C PRO A 262 -20.76 -13.75 14.53
N TYR A 263 -19.74 -12.90 14.41
CA TYR A 263 -18.59 -13.13 13.53
C TYR A 263 -17.86 -14.43 13.86
N GLY A 264 -17.89 -14.90 15.12
CA GLY A 264 -17.34 -16.20 15.50
C GLY A 264 -17.97 -17.36 14.73
N ASN A 265 -19.30 -17.39 14.63
CA ASN A 265 -20.02 -18.41 13.88
C ASN A 265 -19.71 -18.31 12.37
N ILE A 266 -19.59 -17.08 11.86
CA ILE A 266 -19.24 -16.85 10.45
C ILE A 266 -17.85 -17.35 10.15
N VAL A 267 -16.86 -16.98 10.95
CA VAL A 267 -15.46 -17.38 10.80
C VAL A 267 -15.32 -18.90 10.87
N GLU A 268 -16.05 -19.55 11.78
CA GLU A 268 -16.08 -21.00 11.87
C GLU A 268 -16.74 -21.64 10.65
N TYR A 269 -17.88 -21.10 10.21
CA TYR A 269 -18.59 -21.57 9.02
C TYR A 269 -17.70 -21.50 7.77
N VAL A 270 -17.10 -20.33 7.49
CA VAL A 270 -16.28 -20.15 6.29
C VAL A 270 -14.99 -20.97 6.35
N LYS A 271 -14.41 -21.21 7.54
CA LYS A 271 -13.28 -22.13 7.70
C LYS A 271 -13.68 -23.56 7.35
N ARG A 272 -14.82 -24.05 7.87
CA ARG A 272 -15.33 -25.39 7.53
C ARG A 272 -15.61 -25.50 6.04
N LYS A 273 -16.21 -24.46 5.44
CA LYS A 273 -16.50 -24.42 4.01
C LYS A 273 -15.23 -24.41 3.15
N ALA A 274 -14.19 -23.68 3.54
CA ALA A 274 -12.91 -23.68 2.82
C ALA A 274 -12.20 -25.04 2.80
N LEU A 275 -12.50 -25.93 3.77
CA LEU A 275 -12.04 -27.32 3.77
C LEU A 275 -12.84 -28.21 2.82
N CYS A 276 -14.08 -27.83 2.49
CA CYS A 276 -14.94 -28.51 1.54
C CYS A 276 -14.67 -27.99 0.13
N ARG A 277 -14.31 -28.88 -0.79
CA ARG A 277 -14.05 -28.50 -2.18
C ARG A 277 -15.40 -28.35 -2.90
N ASP A 278 -15.85 -27.11 -3.09
CA ASP A 278 -17.00 -26.84 -3.96
C ASP A 278 -16.56 -27.00 -5.43
N ASN A 279 -17.17 -27.95 -6.14
CA ASN A 279 -16.95 -28.20 -7.57
C ASN A 279 -17.79 -27.28 -8.48
N SER A 280 -18.20 -26.11 -7.97
CA SER A 280 -19.04 -25.19 -8.71
C SER A 280 -18.22 -24.44 -9.76
N ASN A 281 -18.16 -24.98 -10.96
CA ASN A 281 -17.46 -24.37 -12.09
C ASN A 281 -18.38 -23.39 -12.83
N ALA A 282 -17.89 -22.18 -13.08
CA ALA A 282 -18.51 -21.24 -14.01
C ALA A 282 -18.17 -21.63 -15.46
N GLU A 283 -18.75 -22.73 -15.95
CA GLU A 283 -18.42 -23.32 -17.27
C GLU A 283 -18.72 -22.38 -18.45
N TRP A 284 -19.63 -21.44 -18.27
CA TRP A 284 -20.02 -20.45 -19.28
C TRP A 284 -19.10 -19.23 -19.36
N ALA A 285 -18.19 -19.09 -18.40
CA ALA A 285 -17.39 -17.88 -18.30
C ALA A 285 -16.56 -17.64 -19.59
N PRO A 286 -16.52 -16.40 -20.11
CA PRO A 286 -15.82 -16.10 -21.36
C PRO A 286 -14.30 -16.24 -21.25
N SER A 287 -13.76 -16.27 -20.02
CA SER A 287 -12.33 -16.45 -19.77
C SER A 287 -12.07 -17.09 -18.40
N PRO A 288 -10.89 -17.69 -18.16
CA PRO A 288 -10.50 -18.16 -16.82
C PRO A 288 -10.49 -17.05 -15.76
N PHE A 289 -10.28 -15.80 -16.19
CA PHE A 289 -10.30 -14.63 -15.30
C PHE A 289 -11.73 -14.31 -14.87
N ALA A 290 -12.67 -14.24 -15.82
CA ALA A 290 -14.10 -14.12 -15.57
C ALA A 290 -14.62 -15.26 -14.69
N ALA A 291 -14.19 -16.50 -14.95
CA ALA A 291 -14.57 -17.66 -14.15
C ALA A 291 -14.16 -17.49 -12.68
N GLY A 292 -12.95 -16.97 -12.44
CA GLY A 292 -12.46 -16.63 -11.10
C GLY A 292 -13.34 -15.57 -10.43
N ILE A 293 -13.67 -14.48 -11.14
CA ILE A 293 -14.54 -13.42 -10.61
C ILE A 293 -15.95 -13.94 -10.29
N ILE A 294 -16.55 -14.74 -11.17
CA ILE A 294 -17.86 -15.36 -10.94
C ILE A 294 -17.81 -16.24 -9.69
N THR A 295 -16.74 -17.04 -9.54
CA THR A 295 -16.53 -17.88 -8.34
C THR A 295 -16.47 -17.04 -7.07
N GLN A 296 -15.77 -15.90 -7.09
CA GLN A 296 -15.71 -14.99 -5.95
C GLN A 296 -17.07 -14.37 -5.65
N LEU A 297 -17.79 -13.91 -6.66
CA LEU A 297 -19.13 -13.33 -6.53
C LEU A 297 -20.12 -14.33 -5.94
N SER A 298 -20.02 -15.60 -6.32
CA SER A 298 -20.82 -16.67 -5.74
C SER A 298 -20.46 -16.96 -4.29
N ALA A 299 -19.17 -16.94 -3.94
CA ALA A 299 -18.73 -17.12 -2.56
C ALA A 299 -19.25 -16.01 -1.63
N VAL A 300 -19.47 -14.79 -2.15
CA VAL A 300 -20.05 -13.67 -1.38
C VAL A 300 -21.57 -13.51 -1.54
N GLY A 301 -22.24 -14.45 -2.20
CA GLY A 301 -23.70 -14.48 -2.30
C GLY A 301 -24.30 -13.47 -3.27
N ILE A 302 -23.51 -12.92 -4.21
CA ILE A 302 -24.00 -11.95 -5.21
C ILE A 302 -24.67 -12.64 -6.41
N THR A 303 -24.20 -13.83 -6.77
CA THR A 303 -24.71 -14.60 -7.92
C THR A 303 -24.58 -16.10 -7.70
N SER A 304 -25.42 -16.93 -8.31
CA SER A 304 -25.12 -18.35 -8.47
C SER A 304 -24.14 -18.57 -9.64
N PRO A 305 -23.27 -19.58 -9.60
CA PRO A 305 -22.42 -19.95 -10.75
C PRO A 305 -23.20 -20.25 -12.03
N GLN A 306 -24.50 -20.55 -11.91
CA GLN A 306 -25.42 -20.84 -13.01
C GLN A 306 -26.29 -19.63 -13.41
N ASP A 307 -26.29 -18.55 -12.63
CA ASP A 307 -27.10 -17.37 -12.90
C ASP A 307 -26.41 -16.51 -13.97
N GLN A 308 -26.95 -16.57 -15.19
CA GLN A 308 -26.57 -15.71 -16.30
C GLN A 308 -27.65 -14.65 -16.50
N ASN A 309 -27.29 -13.39 -16.28
CA ASN A 309 -28.11 -12.25 -16.68
C ASN A 309 -27.21 -11.08 -17.07
N GLU A 310 -27.75 -10.14 -17.85
CA GLU A 310 -27.01 -8.99 -18.38
C GLU A 310 -26.39 -8.12 -17.26
N GLU A 311 -26.99 -8.10 -16.06
CA GLU A 311 -26.49 -7.32 -14.93
C GLU A 311 -25.21 -7.93 -14.33
N ILE A 312 -25.18 -9.26 -14.16
CA ILE A 312 -24.03 -10.03 -13.68
C ILE A 312 -22.91 -9.96 -14.71
N ASP A 313 -23.21 -10.11 -15.99
CA ASP A 313 -22.22 -10.00 -17.07
C ASP A 313 -21.56 -8.62 -17.05
N GLY A 314 -22.36 -7.55 -16.98
CA GLY A 314 -21.84 -6.19 -16.86
C GLY A 314 -21.02 -5.97 -15.59
N LEU A 315 -21.36 -6.61 -14.46
CA LEU A 315 -20.58 -6.55 -13.23
C LEU A 315 -19.22 -7.25 -13.39
N VAL A 316 -19.22 -8.46 -13.95
CA VAL A 316 -18.00 -9.25 -14.20
C VAL A 316 -17.06 -8.48 -15.12
N GLU A 317 -17.56 -7.89 -16.20
CA GLU A 317 -16.75 -7.06 -17.10
C GLU A 317 -16.12 -5.84 -16.41
N ARG A 318 -16.90 -5.15 -15.56
CA ARG A 318 -16.40 -4.00 -14.78
C ARG A 318 -15.32 -4.42 -13.79
N MET A 319 -15.57 -5.48 -13.01
CA MET A 319 -14.60 -6.02 -12.06
C MET A 319 -13.33 -6.50 -12.79
N GLU A 320 -13.47 -7.16 -13.93
CA GLU A 320 -12.32 -7.60 -14.73
C GLU A 320 -11.43 -6.40 -15.10
N LYS A 321 -12.04 -5.31 -15.58
CA LYS A 321 -11.33 -4.10 -15.98
C LYS A 321 -10.63 -3.44 -14.79
N GLN A 322 -11.31 -3.35 -13.64
CA GLN A 322 -10.78 -2.75 -12.42
C GLN A 322 -9.62 -3.57 -11.85
N GLU A 323 -9.79 -4.88 -11.72
CA GLU A 323 -8.77 -5.76 -11.17
C GLU A 323 -7.54 -5.85 -12.10
N LYS A 324 -7.72 -5.88 -13.43
CA LYS A 324 -6.59 -5.74 -14.39
C LYS A 324 -5.83 -4.44 -14.16
N LYS A 325 -6.53 -3.31 -14.00
CA LYS A 325 -5.91 -2.00 -13.73
C LYS A 325 -5.14 -2.00 -12.40
N PHE A 326 -5.73 -2.58 -11.36
CA PHE A 326 -5.12 -2.73 -10.04
C PHE A 326 -3.86 -3.61 -10.09
N LEU A 327 -3.94 -4.78 -10.72
CA LEU A 327 -2.81 -5.70 -10.90
C LEU A 327 -1.70 -5.09 -11.74
N MET A 328 -2.01 -4.33 -12.80
CA MET A 328 -1.02 -3.59 -13.57
C MET A 328 -0.28 -2.55 -12.72
N ALA A 329 -0.99 -1.84 -11.85
CA ALA A 329 -0.38 -0.88 -10.91
C ALA A 329 0.55 -1.59 -9.91
N LYS A 330 0.13 -2.73 -9.34
CA LYS A 330 0.94 -3.57 -8.43
C LYS A 330 2.18 -4.13 -9.14
N ASN A 331 2.02 -4.60 -10.38
CA ASN A 331 3.08 -5.15 -11.22
C ASN A 331 4.11 -4.11 -11.70
N LYS A 332 3.79 -2.81 -11.68
CA LYS A 332 4.79 -1.75 -11.97
C LYS A 332 6.00 -1.85 -11.04
N SER A 333 5.82 -2.32 -9.80
CA SER A 333 6.92 -2.60 -8.87
C SER A 333 7.81 -3.78 -9.32
N LEU A 334 7.21 -4.87 -9.82
CA LEU A 334 7.94 -6.02 -10.37
C LEU A 334 8.66 -5.69 -11.69
N ILE A 335 8.02 -4.87 -12.53
CA ILE A 335 8.64 -4.32 -13.74
C ILE A 335 9.86 -3.45 -13.38
N SER A 336 9.82 -2.72 -12.26
CA SER A 336 10.99 -1.98 -11.74
C SER A 336 12.17 -2.91 -11.42
N PHE A 337 11.92 -4.10 -10.83
CA PHE A 337 12.98 -5.09 -10.60
C PHE A 337 13.58 -5.65 -11.89
N LYS A 338 12.76 -5.95 -12.91
CA LYS A 338 13.27 -6.39 -14.22
C LYS A 338 14.08 -5.28 -14.91
N LYS A 339 13.59 -4.03 -14.85
CA LYS A 339 14.32 -2.85 -15.35
C LYS A 339 15.67 -2.68 -14.63
N LEU A 340 15.77 -2.98 -13.34
CA LEU A 340 17.04 -2.90 -12.60
C LEU A 340 18.09 -3.90 -13.12
N THR A 341 17.68 -5.12 -13.48
CA THR A 341 18.60 -6.11 -14.09
C THR A 341 19.10 -5.63 -15.45
N ASP A 342 18.20 -5.16 -16.31
CA ASP A 342 18.56 -4.61 -17.62
C ASP A 342 19.49 -3.38 -17.47
N THR A 343 19.24 -2.54 -16.46
CA THR A 343 20.06 -1.37 -16.12
C THR A 343 21.50 -1.75 -15.80
N LYS A 344 21.70 -2.83 -15.03
CA LYS A 344 23.06 -3.33 -14.73
C LYS A 344 23.77 -3.79 -16.00
N ILE A 345 23.07 -4.51 -16.87
CA ILE A 345 23.61 -4.97 -18.15
C ILE A 345 24.05 -3.78 -19.01
N PHE A 346 23.21 -2.75 -19.15
CA PHE A 346 23.57 -1.55 -19.92
C PHE A 346 24.72 -0.77 -19.29
N MET A 347 24.83 -0.74 -17.96
CA MET A 347 25.98 -0.13 -17.28
C MET A 347 27.28 -0.88 -17.62
N THR A 348 27.26 -2.21 -17.60
CA THR A 348 28.42 -3.04 -17.98
C THR A 348 28.83 -2.82 -19.43
N TYR A 349 27.87 -2.67 -20.36
CA TYR A 349 28.21 -2.30 -21.74
C TYR A 349 28.85 -0.91 -21.85
N LEU A 350 28.41 0.07 -21.05
CA LEU A 350 29.06 1.38 -21.02
C LEU A 350 30.46 1.34 -20.40
N GLU A 351 30.68 0.52 -19.38
CA GLU A 351 32.01 0.28 -18.80
C GLU A 351 32.96 -0.35 -19.84
N TRP A 352 32.47 -1.34 -20.59
CA TRP A 352 33.24 -1.94 -21.69
C TRP A 352 33.54 -0.93 -22.80
N TYR A 353 32.54 -0.14 -23.20
CA TYR A 353 32.73 0.93 -24.19
C TYR A 353 33.75 1.98 -23.72
N LYS A 354 33.72 2.32 -22.42
CA LYS A 354 34.70 3.23 -21.82
C LYS A 354 36.11 2.68 -21.94
N LYS A 355 36.30 1.42 -21.55
CA LYS A 355 37.60 0.73 -21.65
C LYS A 355 38.11 0.65 -23.11
N ALA A 356 37.24 0.24 -24.04
CA ALA A 356 37.62 0.15 -25.46
C ALA A 356 37.98 1.52 -26.07
N SER A 357 37.43 2.61 -25.54
CA SER A 357 37.78 3.97 -25.97
C SER A 357 39.08 4.48 -25.35
N GLU A 358 39.41 4.04 -24.14
CA GLU A 358 40.69 4.28 -23.48
C GLU A 358 41.83 3.54 -24.19
N ASP A 359 41.63 2.29 -24.59
CA ASP A 359 42.63 1.50 -25.33
C ASP A 359 43.01 2.13 -26.68
N LYS A 360 42.14 3.00 -27.22
CA LYS A 360 42.38 3.80 -28.43
C LYS A 360 43.06 5.14 -28.15
N ASN A 361 43.32 5.50 -26.89
CA ASN A 361 43.82 6.81 -26.44
C ASN A 361 42.93 8.00 -26.87
N ILE A 362 41.63 7.77 -27.08
CA ILE A 362 40.67 8.83 -27.48
C ILE A 362 39.80 9.25 -26.30
N GLY A 363 39.45 8.30 -25.42
CA GLY A 363 38.48 8.51 -24.36
C GLY A 363 37.03 8.43 -24.84
N TYR A 364 36.17 7.88 -24.00
CA TYR A 364 34.79 7.51 -24.36
C TYR A 364 33.88 8.68 -24.74
N TYR A 365 34.12 9.87 -24.16
CA TYR A 365 33.42 11.12 -24.50
C TYR A 365 33.67 11.51 -25.96
N ASP A 366 34.94 11.63 -26.37
CA ASP A 366 35.29 12.04 -27.73
C ASP A 366 34.97 10.97 -28.76
N CYS A 367 35.16 9.69 -28.42
CA CYS A 367 34.71 8.56 -29.24
C CYS A 367 33.22 8.66 -29.55
N PHE A 368 32.40 8.96 -28.54
CA PHE A 368 30.95 9.06 -28.69
C PHE A 368 30.56 10.33 -29.46
N LYS A 369 31.14 11.47 -29.10
CA LYS A 369 30.88 12.77 -29.75
C LYS A 369 31.18 12.72 -31.25
N LYS A 370 32.32 12.14 -31.63
CA LYS A 370 32.77 12.05 -33.02
C LYS A 370 32.22 10.81 -33.76
N LYS A 371 31.43 9.98 -33.08
CA LYS A 371 30.87 8.71 -33.61
C LYS A 371 31.95 7.81 -34.24
N LEU A 372 33.09 7.68 -33.55
CA LEU A 372 34.28 6.96 -34.04
C LEU A 372 34.20 5.43 -33.85
N SER A 373 33.21 4.96 -33.11
CA SER A 373 32.91 3.53 -32.97
C SER A 373 31.81 3.13 -33.94
N LYS A 374 31.98 2.02 -34.69
CA LYS A 374 30.94 1.46 -35.56
C LYS A 374 30.64 -0.02 -35.24
N THR A 375 29.34 -0.30 -35.37
CA THR A 375 28.55 -1.54 -35.55
C THR A 375 28.05 -2.38 -34.37
N ASP A 376 28.84 -2.83 -33.39
CA ASP A 376 28.33 -3.91 -32.50
C ASP A 376 27.73 -3.45 -31.15
N MET A 377 27.97 -2.21 -30.71
CA MET A 377 27.45 -1.67 -29.45
C MET A 377 26.63 -0.39 -29.67
N ASP A 378 25.31 -0.48 -29.44
CA ASP A 378 24.38 0.65 -29.50
C ASP A 378 24.43 1.47 -28.20
N VAL A 379 25.50 2.25 -28.05
CA VAL A 379 25.72 3.14 -26.89
C VAL A 379 24.59 4.16 -26.74
N ASP A 380 24.04 4.65 -27.85
CA ASP A 380 22.93 5.61 -27.84
C ASP A 380 21.66 4.97 -27.22
N GLU A 381 21.34 3.72 -27.58
CA GLU A 381 20.24 2.95 -26.99
C GLU A 381 20.48 2.65 -25.51
N PHE A 382 21.69 2.24 -25.12
CA PHE A 382 22.03 1.98 -23.72
C PHE A 382 21.85 3.24 -22.86
N CYS A 383 22.37 4.39 -23.33
CA CYS A 383 22.17 5.68 -22.68
C CYS A 383 20.68 6.04 -22.57
N ARG A 384 19.90 5.83 -23.63
CA ARG A 384 18.47 6.12 -23.64
C ARG A 384 17.70 5.27 -22.61
N ARG A 385 17.96 3.96 -22.57
CA ARG A 385 17.30 3.04 -21.62
C ARG A 385 17.67 3.36 -20.17
N LEU A 386 18.95 3.61 -19.91
CA LEU A 386 19.41 4.05 -18.59
C LEU A 386 18.77 5.37 -18.18
N THR A 387 18.72 6.36 -19.08
CA THR A 387 18.05 7.65 -18.82
C THR A 387 16.58 7.48 -18.47
N ASN A 388 15.82 6.70 -19.24
CA ASN A 388 14.41 6.47 -18.95
C ASN A 388 14.20 5.79 -17.59
N TYR A 389 15.03 4.79 -17.26
CA TYR A 389 14.98 4.14 -15.96
C TYR A 389 15.25 5.11 -14.81
N TRP A 390 16.29 5.94 -14.91
CA TRP A 390 16.65 6.86 -13.84
C TRP A 390 15.67 8.04 -13.69
N ILE A 391 15.02 8.48 -14.78
CA ILE A 391 13.89 9.42 -14.70
C ILE A 391 12.73 8.79 -13.92
N ASP A 392 12.29 7.59 -14.31
CA ASP A 392 11.21 6.85 -13.62
C ASP A 392 11.53 6.66 -12.13
N MET A 393 12.78 6.33 -11.81
CA MET A 393 13.26 6.12 -10.44
C MET A 393 13.26 7.40 -9.61
N VAL A 394 13.70 8.52 -10.17
CA VAL A 394 13.68 9.81 -9.48
C VAL A 394 12.24 10.24 -9.21
N GLU A 395 11.35 10.16 -10.20
CA GLU A 395 9.95 10.50 -10.02
C GLU A 395 9.26 9.61 -8.97
N ALA A 396 9.57 8.32 -8.94
CA ALA A 396 9.04 7.39 -7.94
C ALA A 396 9.55 7.72 -6.53
N ALA A 397 10.82 8.11 -6.39
CA ALA A 397 11.40 8.52 -5.11
C ALA A 397 10.76 9.81 -4.56
N GLU A 398 10.48 10.79 -5.42
CA GLU A 398 9.87 12.05 -5.03
C GLU A 398 8.41 11.88 -4.59
N LYS A 399 7.68 10.97 -5.24
CA LYS A 399 6.32 10.58 -4.83
C LYS A 399 6.33 9.85 -3.48
N LYS A 400 7.36 9.06 -3.19
CA LYS A 400 7.44 8.29 -1.93
C LYS A 400 7.54 9.17 -0.67
N PRO A 401 6.88 8.77 0.43
CA PRO A 401 6.93 9.41 1.76
C PRO A 401 8.29 9.93 2.20
N GLN A 402 8.39 10.91 3.10
CA GLN A 402 9.71 11.41 3.52
C GLN A 402 10.60 10.31 4.15
N LYS A 403 10.04 9.47 5.05
CA LYS A 403 10.77 8.37 5.71
C LYS A 403 11.12 7.23 4.76
N GLU A 404 10.13 6.69 4.03
CA GLU A 404 10.39 5.60 3.06
C GLU A 404 11.18 6.07 1.84
N GLY A 405 10.95 7.32 1.44
CA GLY A 405 11.70 8.03 0.40
C GLY A 405 13.15 8.23 0.81
N ALA A 406 13.47 8.48 2.09
CA ALA A 406 14.86 8.52 2.56
C ALA A 406 15.56 7.16 2.41
N SER A 407 14.91 6.06 2.83
CA SER A 407 15.41 4.70 2.60
C SER A 407 15.57 4.38 1.11
N PHE A 408 14.60 4.79 0.29
CA PHE A 408 14.63 4.60 -1.16
C PHE A 408 15.75 5.41 -1.83
N ARG A 409 15.95 6.68 -1.43
CA ARG A 409 17.07 7.54 -1.87
C ARG A 409 18.41 6.90 -1.50
N MET A 410 18.55 6.38 -0.28
CA MET A 410 19.76 5.67 0.15
C MET A 410 20.06 4.46 -0.74
N ARG A 411 19.03 3.66 -1.09
CA ARG A 411 19.17 2.52 -2.00
C ARG A 411 19.60 2.95 -3.41
N CYS A 412 19.15 4.12 -3.86
CA CYS A 412 19.43 4.66 -5.19
C CYS A 412 20.72 5.46 -5.27
N LEU A 413 21.30 5.85 -4.13
CA LEU A 413 22.38 6.83 -4.04
C LEU A 413 23.61 6.44 -4.87
N PHE A 414 24.17 5.26 -4.60
CA PHE A 414 25.39 4.81 -5.26
C PHE A 414 25.15 4.44 -6.73
N GLY A 415 24.03 3.74 -7.02
CA GLY A 415 23.67 3.39 -8.39
C GLY A 415 23.41 4.62 -9.26
N GLY A 416 22.70 5.61 -8.72
CA GLY A 416 22.34 6.84 -9.42
C GLY A 416 23.54 7.75 -9.61
N THR A 417 24.44 7.79 -8.62
CA THR A 417 25.73 8.47 -8.74
C THR A 417 26.59 7.85 -9.84
N ASN A 418 26.72 6.51 -9.86
CA ASN A 418 27.50 5.82 -10.88
C ASN A 418 26.90 6.06 -12.28
N TYR A 419 25.58 5.94 -12.40
CA TYR A 419 24.87 6.28 -13.64
C TYR A 419 25.14 7.71 -14.11
N ARG A 420 24.99 8.71 -13.23
CA ARG A 420 25.23 10.11 -13.58
C ARG A 420 26.65 10.30 -14.09
N ARG A 421 27.64 9.75 -13.38
CA ARG A 421 29.06 9.85 -13.77
C ARG A 421 29.38 9.17 -15.11
N MET A 422 28.71 8.07 -15.44
CA MET A 422 28.92 7.35 -16.70
C MET A 422 28.14 7.94 -17.88
N VAL A 423 26.92 8.44 -17.66
CA VAL A 423 25.98 8.79 -18.75
C VAL A 423 25.86 10.30 -18.97
N GLU A 424 25.99 11.14 -17.95
CA GLU A 424 25.90 12.60 -18.09
C GLU A 424 26.95 13.15 -19.07
N PRO A 425 28.22 12.67 -19.07
CA PRO A 425 29.21 13.09 -20.06
C PRO A 425 28.81 12.79 -21.52
N LEU A 426 28.13 11.67 -21.75
CA LEU A 426 27.64 11.30 -23.08
C LEU A 426 26.44 12.15 -23.52
N HIS A 427 25.58 12.56 -22.58
CA HIS A 427 24.56 13.57 -22.82
C HIS A 427 25.17 14.93 -23.18
N ILE A 428 26.22 15.36 -22.47
CA ILE A 428 26.99 16.57 -22.77
C ILE A 428 27.59 16.49 -24.17
N ALA A 429 28.23 15.36 -24.52
CA ALA A 429 28.78 15.13 -25.85
C ALA A 429 27.70 15.30 -26.93
N LYS A 430 26.52 14.71 -26.74
CA LYS A 430 25.39 14.81 -27.66
C LYS A 430 24.84 16.23 -27.78
N TYR A 431 24.73 16.94 -26.66
CA TYR A 431 24.26 18.32 -26.59
C TYR A 431 25.16 19.25 -27.43
N TYR A 432 26.48 19.15 -27.28
CA TYR A 432 27.43 19.97 -28.01
C TYR A 432 27.70 19.49 -29.45
N ASN A 433 27.32 18.26 -29.82
CA ASN A 433 27.44 17.74 -31.18
C ASN A 433 26.28 18.15 -32.12
N ARG A 434 25.06 18.30 -31.58
CA ARG A 434 23.82 18.46 -32.37
C ARG A 434 23.66 19.75 -33.20
N LYS A 435 24.50 20.78 -33.02
CA LYS A 435 24.31 22.11 -33.66
C LYS A 435 25.57 22.69 -34.35
N GLY A 436 26.42 21.85 -34.96
CA GLY A 436 27.56 22.35 -35.76
C GLY A 436 28.51 23.29 -35.01
N GLY A 437 28.64 23.12 -33.69
CA GLY A 437 29.55 23.88 -32.83
C GLY A 437 29.20 25.35 -32.52
N LYS A 438 28.18 25.96 -33.14
CA LYS A 438 28.02 27.44 -33.11
C LYS A 438 26.86 28.00 -32.25
N GLN A 439 25.85 27.21 -31.87
CA GLN A 439 24.65 27.73 -31.18
C GLN A 439 24.29 27.08 -29.84
N ALA A 440 24.84 25.92 -29.47
CA ALA A 440 24.60 25.32 -28.16
C ALA A 440 25.55 25.93 -27.13
N ARG A 441 25.03 26.86 -26.31
CA ARG A 441 25.76 27.46 -25.17
C ARG A 441 25.04 27.04 -23.89
N ASP A 442 25.81 26.85 -22.81
CA ASP A 442 25.28 26.64 -21.46
C ASP A 442 24.46 25.35 -21.25
N TYR A 443 25.11 24.18 -21.30
CA TYR A 443 24.49 22.90 -20.93
C TYR A 443 23.89 22.96 -19.52
N ARG A 444 24.56 23.63 -18.57
CA ARG A 444 24.17 23.61 -17.15
C ARG A 444 22.77 24.17 -16.93
N ASN A 445 22.42 25.26 -17.60
CA ASN A 445 21.12 25.91 -17.43
C ASN A 445 20.10 25.54 -18.51
N GLN A 446 20.53 25.17 -19.72
CA GLN A 446 19.64 25.00 -20.87
C GLN A 446 19.54 23.57 -21.42
N GLY A 447 20.47 22.68 -21.02
CA GLY A 447 20.59 21.33 -21.58
C GLY A 447 20.53 20.20 -20.56
N ARG A 448 20.76 20.49 -19.28
CA ARG A 448 20.84 19.49 -18.22
C ARG A 448 19.45 18.98 -17.86
N HIS A 449 19.25 17.67 -17.99
CA HIS A 449 18.00 17.05 -17.59
C HIS A 449 17.83 17.07 -16.06
N ARG A 450 16.60 17.33 -15.59
CA ARG A 450 16.24 17.50 -14.17
C ARG A 450 16.73 16.36 -13.25
N HIS A 451 16.62 15.11 -13.71
CA HIS A 451 16.98 13.94 -12.90
C HIS A 451 18.47 13.89 -12.54
N PHE A 452 19.36 14.43 -13.38
CA PHE A 452 20.79 14.51 -13.05
C PHE A 452 21.05 15.48 -11.89
N GLY A 453 20.35 16.62 -11.86
CA GLY A 453 20.42 17.59 -10.77
C GLY A 453 19.97 16.97 -9.45
N ILE A 454 18.83 16.28 -9.45
CA ILE A 454 18.29 15.63 -8.25
C ILE A 454 19.23 14.54 -7.71
N LEU A 455 19.81 13.72 -8.59
CA LEU A 455 20.78 12.69 -8.20
C LEU A 455 22.05 13.30 -7.60
N GLU A 456 22.47 14.46 -8.07
CA GLU A 456 23.59 15.22 -7.50
C GLU A 456 23.24 15.80 -6.13
N GLU A 457 22.06 16.43 -5.99
CA GLU A 457 21.56 16.97 -4.72
C GLU A 457 21.47 15.88 -3.64
N TRP A 458 20.97 14.69 -3.98
CA TRP A 458 20.90 13.57 -3.02
C TRP A 458 22.29 13.12 -2.54
N LEU A 459 23.29 13.12 -3.42
CA LEU A 459 24.66 12.79 -3.05
C LEU A 459 25.26 13.87 -2.14
N GLU A 460 25.05 15.15 -2.45
CA GLU A 460 25.53 16.26 -1.63
C GLU A 460 24.88 16.27 -0.25
N GLN A 461 23.57 16.03 -0.16
CA GLN A 461 22.84 15.89 1.10
C GLN A 461 23.43 14.76 1.94
N TRP A 462 23.60 13.57 1.36
CA TRP A 462 24.20 12.44 2.06
C TRP A 462 25.63 12.72 2.54
N GLN A 463 26.46 13.38 1.72
CA GLN A 463 27.82 13.75 2.12
C GLN A 463 27.84 14.77 3.28
N LYS A 464 26.89 15.70 3.31
CA LYS A 464 26.72 16.66 4.42
C LYS A 464 26.29 15.95 5.69
N GLU A 465 25.33 15.03 5.60
CA GLU A 465 24.87 14.19 6.73
C GLU A 465 26.02 13.36 7.31
N GLN A 466 26.84 12.73 6.47
CA GLN A 466 28.00 11.95 6.92
C GLN A 466 29.08 12.81 7.58
N LYS A 467 29.35 14.02 7.07
CA LYS A 467 30.29 14.96 7.72
C LYS A 467 29.81 15.40 9.10
N ASN A 468 28.50 15.49 9.31
CA ASN A 468 27.89 15.82 10.59
C ASN A 468 27.89 14.61 11.56
N GLU A 469 27.79 13.37 11.06
CA GLU A 469 27.87 12.14 11.87
C GLU A 469 29.31 11.80 12.32
N VAL A 470 30.33 12.17 11.53
CA VAL A 470 31.77 11.93 11.82
C VAL A 470 32.29 12.71 13.06
N GLY A 471 31.46 13.55 13.69
CA GLY A 471 31.67 14.01 15.07
C GLY A 471 31.59 12.89 16.12
N SER A 472 31.15 11.68 15.75
CA SER A 472 31.16 10.47 16.60
C SER A 472 31.79 9.30 15.84
N THR A 473 32.87 8.73 16.38
CA THR A 473 33.85 7.90 15.66
C THR A 473 33.49 6.41 15.65
N THR A 474 33.57 5.70 14.51
CA THR A 474 33.82 4.23 14.47
C THR A 474 34.55 3.77 13.18
N PRO A 475 35.27 2.62 13.20
CA PRO A 475 36.45 2.36 12.34
C PRO A 475 36.21 1.81 10.91
N ASN A 476 34.98 1.80 10.40
CA ASN A 476 34.66 1.09 9.15
C ASN A 476 34.94 1.89 7.86
N ASP A 477 35.55 3.08 7.99
CA ASP A 477 35.73 4.07 6.92
C ASP A 477 36.81 3.73 5.87
N ARG A 478 37.72 2.79 6.16
CA ARG A 478 38.84 2.49 5.26
C ARG A 478 38.40 1.81 3.95
N LYS A 479 37.39 0.94 3.97
CA LYS A 479 36.88 0.29 2.73
C LYS A 479 36.06 1.25 1.85
N ARG A 480 35.39 2.25 2.43
CA ARG A 480 34.61 3.25 1.68
C ARG A 480 35.49 4.32 1.01
N LYS A 481 36.62 4.69 1.65
CA LYS A 481 37.58 5.65 1.08
C LYS A 481 38.33 5.12 -0.16
N MET A 482 38.58 3.82 -0.27
CA MET A 482 39.26 3.25 -1.45
C MET A 482 38.42 3.33 -2.72
N VAL A 483 37.10 3.12 -2.65
CA VAL A 483 36.23 3.19 -3.84
C VAL A 483 36.08 4.63 -4.36
N ALA A 484 36.21 5.63 -3.49
CA ALA A 484 36.13 7.04 -3.87
C ALA A 484 37.36 7.54 -4.65
N ALA A 485 38.54 6.93 -4.44
CA ALA A 485 39.80 7.36 -5.06
C ALA A 485 40.07 6.72 -6.43
N SER A 486 39.39 5.63 -6.79
CA SER A 486 39.64 4.89 -8.04
C SER A 486 38.77 5.32 -9.23
N LEU A 487 37.96 6.37 -9.08
CA LEU A 487 36.91 6.74 -10.04
C LEU A 487 36.86 8.24 -10.39
N THR A 488 37.99 8.94 -10.31
CA THR A 488 38.17 10.27 -10.93
C THR A 488 38.33 10.17 -12.43
#